data_AF-A0A0B5AXE3-F1
#
_entry.id   AF-A0A0B5AXE3-F1
#
_cell.length_a   1.000
_cell.length_b   1.000
_cell.length_c   1.000
_cell.angle_alpha   90.00
_cell.angle_beta   90.00
_cell.angle_gamma   90.00
#
_symmetry.space_group_name_H-M   'P 1'
#
loop_
_entity.id
_entity.type
_entity.pdbx_description
1 polymer ?
#
loop_
_entity_poly.entity_id
_entity_poly.type
_entity_poly.pdbx_seq_one_letter_code
_entity_poly.pdbx_strand_id
1 'polypeptide(L)'
;MSEMKRYSVSPEVGTSLLRIQALVHIPEYNVKKGDKGGLIEGEHNLPQDGSGWIDESSVVQDYSILESGLVCKNSELSGRVVMSEGKIEDSTLNGKISITGCDCLIKGCSLRVPGFYITYGKIENSILQNVDASDFFSIKKSKIQAGLNVWFSGRLVMEASDIYAHSGKLNQVTMQNSLIKTEKVFAFEKLTIENGFLSAEKELSFGTWNNSIDKKPGVTISGIEGEPVVIYGERISLISSTVSGSAVISGHIDITHSSISEMASINMKKGVLQHCTVTEMASIVQETDAEVVLEKLVLNGETFYEC
;
A
#
# COMPACT_ATOMS: atom_id res chain seq x y z
N MET A 1 -18.06 26.99 -37.14
CA MET A 1 -18.97 25.85 -36.94
C MET A 1 -19.20 25.76 -35.45
N SER A 2 -20.45 25.91 -34.97
CA SER A 2 -20.73 25.73 -33.54
C SER A 2 -20.54 24.25 -33.20
N GLU A 3 -19.69 23.95 -32.22
CA GLU A 3 -19.49 22.57 -31.75
C GLU A 3 -20.82 21.94 -31.31
N MET A 4 -21.00 20.67 -31.63
CA MET A 4 -22.22 19.93 -31.33
C MET A 4 -22.17 19.49 -29.86
N LYS A 5 -23.04 20.06 -29.01
CA LYS A 5 -23.13 19.68 -27.59
C LYS A 5 -23.46 18.19 -27.42
N ARG A 6 -22.90 17.56 -26.38
CA ARG A 6 -23.09 16.15 -26.04
C ARG A 6 -24.22 15.90 -25.05
N TYR A 7 -24.54 16.89 -24.23
CA TYR A 7 -25.67 16.89 -23.32
C TYR A 7 -26.23 18.34 -23.14
N SER A 8 -27.31 18.54 -22.40
CA SER A 8 -27.92 19.83 -22.04
C SER A 8 -28.29 19.90 -20.56
N VAL A 9 -28.52 21.09 -19.97
CA VAL A 9 -28.88 21.23 -18.54
C VAL A 9 -30.18 21.95 -18.21
N SER A 10 -30.75 21.66 -17.03
CA SER A 10 -31.96 22.31 -16.47
C SER A 10 -31.90 22.48 -14.93
N PRO A 11 -32.43 23.57 -14.32
CA PRO A 11 -32.44 23.78 -12.87
C PRO A 11 -33.22 22.72 -12.07
N GLU A 12 -32.75 22.39 -10.86
CA GLU A 12 -33.37 21.41 -9.96
C GLU A 12 -34.14 22.10 -8.79
N VAL A 13 -35.41 21.74 -8.59
CA VAL A 13 -36.34 22.44 -7.66
C VAL A 13 -35.94 22.26 -6.17
N GLY A 14 -35.92 23.35 -5.40
CA GLY A 14 -35.63 23.32 -3.96
C GLY A 14 -34.13 23.20 -3.61
N THR A 15 -33.26 23.24 -4.62
CA THR A 15 -31.80 23.22 -4.50
C THR A 15 -31.19 24.35 -5.36
N SER A 16 -29.89 24.61 -5.25
CA SER A 16 -29.16 25.49 -6.18
C SER A 16 -28.51 24.75 -7.36
N LEU A 17 -28.73 23.45 -7.54
CA LEU A 17 -28.05 22.57 -8.51
C LEU A 17 -28.84 22.42 -9.83
N LEU A 18 -28.17 21.84 -10.85
CA LEU A 18 -28.63 21.61 -12.22
C LEU A 18 -28.57 20.11 -12.61
N ARG A 19 -29.42 19.71 -13.55
CA ARG A 19 -29.54 18.33 -14.10
C ARG A 19 -29.06 18.26 -15.55
N ILE A 20 -28.36 17.22 -15.98
CA ILE A 20 -27.88 17.02 -17.38
C ILE A 20 -28.75 16.06 -18.25
N GLN A 21 -28.67 16.12 -19.60
CA GLN A 21 -29.34 15.22 -20.57
C GLN A 21 -28.60 15.10 -21.93
N ALA A 22 -28.26 13.89 -22.37
CA ALA A 22 -27.53 13.56 -23.60
C ALA A 22 -28.23 13.98 -24.91
N LEU A 23 -27.42 14.47 -25.85
CA LEU A 23 -27.80 14.97 -27.17
C LEU A 23 -27.19 14.17 -28.33
N VAL A 24 -26.26 13.27 -28.03
CA VAL A 24 -25.62 12.36 -28.99
C VAL A 24 -25.59 10.95 -28.42
N HIS A 25 -25.36 9.97 -29.30
CA HIS A 25 -24.98 8.66 -28.83
C HIS A 25 -23.51 8.70 -28.37
N ILE A 26 -23.20 8.33 -27.12
CA ILE A 26 -21.85 8.22 -26.52
C ILE A 26 -21.58 6.72 -26.25
N PRO A 27 -21.03 5.97 -27.22
CA PRO A 27 -20.90 4.51 -27.10
C PRO A 27 -20.02 4.03 -25.94
N GLU A 28 -18.97 4.77 -25.55
CA GLU A 28 -18.01 4.42 -24.48
C GLU A 28 -18.67 4.23 -23.10
N TYR A 29 -19.74 4.98 -22.82
CA TYR A 29 -20.57 4.88 -21.61
C TYR A 29 -21.99 4.37 -21.91
N ASN A 30 -22.29 3.94 -23.16
CA ASN A 30 -23.58 3.45 -23.67
C ASN A 30 -24.77 4.41 -23.52
N VAL A 31 -24.51 5.70 -23.69
CA VAL A 31 -25.54 6.72 -23.63
C VAL A 31 -26.11 6.93 -25.03
N LYS A 32 -27.44 6.88 -25.22
CA LYS A 32 -28.08 7.23 -26.50
C LYS A 32 -28.40 8.72 -26.51
N LYS A 33 -28.60 9.23 -27.73
CA LYS A 33 -29.15 10.57 -27.91
C LYS A 33 -30.53 10.65 -27.26
N GLY A 34 -30.71 11.57 -26.31
CA GLY A 34 -31.98 11.85 -25.62
C GLY A 34 -32.02 11.52 -24.12
N ASP A 35 -31.03 10.81 -23.59
CA ASP A 35 -31.07 10.25 -22.22
C ASP A 35 -30.69 11.24 -21.10
N LYS A 36 -31.12 11.07 -19.84
CA LYS A 36 -30.81 11.98 -18.68
C LYS A 36 -29.59 11.53 -17.84
N GLY A 37 -28.97 12.46 -17.10
CA GLY A 37 -27.80 12.23 -16.22
C GLY A 37 -27.75 13.12 -14.97
N GLY A 38 -26.60 13.12 -14.25
CA GLY A 38 -26.41 13.53 -12.84
C GLY A 38 -26.71 14.96 -12.44
N LEU A 39 -26.67 15.19 -11.12
CA LEU A 39 -26.78 16.52 -10.51
C LEU A 39 -25.42 17.18 -10.43
N ILE A 40 -25.37 18.40 -10.93
CA ILE A 40 -24.19 19.21 -11.02
C ILE A 40 -24.52 20.60 -10.54
N GLU A 41 -23.61 21.25 -9.83
CA GLU A 41 -23.79 22.65 -9.47
C GLU A 41 -23.86 23.55 -10.73
N GLY A 42 -23.24 23.13 -11.83
CA GLY A 42 -23.48 23.65 -13.18
C GLY A 42 -22.75 22.84 -14.26
N GLU A 43 -22.96 23.13 -15.56
CA GLU A 43 -22.35 22.40 -16.71
C GLU A 43 -20.85 22.09 -16.55
N HIS A 44 -20.16 22.88 -15.74
CA HIS A 44 -18.77 22.68 -15.37
C HIS A 44 -18.44 21.35 -14.68
N ASN A 45 -19.32 20.69 -13.89
CA ASN A 45 -18.96 19.43 -13.21
C ASN A 45 -18.89 18.21 -14.15
N LEU A 46 -19.45 18.34 -15.36
CA LEU A 46 -19.33 17.37 -16.45
C LEU A 46 -19.09 18.12 -17.77
N PRO A 47 -17.88 18.30 -18.27
CA PRO A 47 -17.64 19.05 -19.51
C PRO A 47 -18.28 18.43 -20.75
N GLN A 48 -18.67 19.28 -21.72
CA GLN A 48 -19.35 18.85 -22.96
C GLN A 48 -18.41 18.18 -23.98
N ASP A 49 -17.12 18.43 -23.87
CA ASP A 49 -16.02 17.96 -24.71
C ASP A 49 -15.30 16.72 -24.13
N GLY A 50 -15.33 16.52 -22.81
CA GLY A 50 -14.73 15.35 -22.11
C GLY A 50 -15.51 14.06 -22.32
N SER A 51 -14.88 12.87 -22.29
CA SER A 51 -15.62 11.61 -22.54
C SER A 51 -16.58 11.25 -21.42
N GLY A 52 -16.33 11.74 -20.20
CA GLY A 52 -17.07 11.48 -18.97
C GLY A 52 -18.60 11.40 -19.06
N TRP A 53 -19.20 10.63 -18.15
CA TRP A 53 -20.64 10.67 -17.92
C TRP A 53 -21.03 10.63 -16.44
N ILE A 54 -21.65 11.69 -15.93
CA ILE A 54 -22.17 11.66 -14.56
C ILE A 54 -23.54 11.03 -14.63
N ASP A 55 -23.73 9.88 -13.99
CA ASP A 55 -25.06 9.28 -13.99
C ASP A 55 -26.05 10.11 -13.18
N GLU A 56 -27.32 10.04 -13.56
CA GLU A 56 -28.48 10.73 -12.99
C GLU A 56 -28.54 10.82 -11.46
N SER A 57 -28.00 9.83 -10.76
CA SER A 57 -28.05 9.76 -9.30
C SER A 57 -26.92 10.49 -8.57
N SER A 58 -25.83 10.82 -9.25
CA SER A 58 -24.63 11.31 -8.57
C SER A 58 -24.66 12.79 -8.44
N VAL A 59 -24.17 13.21 -7.29
CA VAL A 59 -24.03 14.62 -7.05
C VAL A 59 -22.57 14.92 -7.14
N VAL A 60 -22.25 15.48 -8.28
CA VAL A 60 -20.96 16.07 -8.50
C VAL A 60 -21.19 17.53 -8.24
N GLN A 61 -21.29 17.77 -6.96
CA GLN A 61 -21.52 19.07 -6.37
C GLN A 61 -20.29 19.42 -5.58
N ASP A 62 -20.35 20.60 -4.96
CA ASP A 62 -19.29 21.05 -4.09
C ASP A 62 -17.94 20.90 -4.83
N TYR A 63 -17.98 21.33 -6.10
CA TYR A 63 -16.87 21.43 -7.06
C TYR A 63 -16.25 20.15 -7.58
N SER A 64 -16.95 19.06 -7.43
CA SER A 64 -16.44 17.81 -7.94
C SER A 64 -16.54 17.69 -9.45
N ILE A 65 -15.79 16.79 -10.07
CA ILE A 65 -15.66 16.81 -11.53
C ILE A 65 -15.52 15.40 -12.10
N LEU A 66 -16.21 15.18 -13.21
CA LEU A 66 -16.00 14.04 -14.07
C LEU A 66 -15.52 14.48 -15.45
N GLU A 67 -14.32 14.09 -15.84
CA GLU A 67 -13.72 14.48 -17.13
C GLU A 67 -13.83 13.36 -18.17
N SER A 68 -13.36 12.18 -17.77
CA SER A 68 -13.37 10.94 -18.53
C SER A 68 -13.50 9.76 -17.56
N GLY A 69 -14.18 8.72 -18.00
CA GLY A 69 -14.81 7.77 -17.10
C GLY A 69 -16.25 8.16 -16.80
N LEU A 70 -16.67 8.02 -15.57
CA LEU A 70 -18.06 7.75 -15.20
C LEU A 70 -18.31 8.00 -13.70
N VAL A 71 -18.38 9.26 -13.27
CA VAL A 71 -18.69 9.55 -11.87
C VAL A 71 -20.10 9.13 -11.70
N CYS A 72 -20.26 8.14 -10.87
CA CYS A 72 -21.53 7.49 -10.82
C CYS A 72 -21.86 7.10 -9.41
N LYS A 73 -23.12 6.73 -9.29
CA LYS A 73 -23.71 6.07 -8.14
C LYS A 73 -23.56 6.84 -6.86
N ASN A 74 -24.27 7.95 -6.72
CA ASN A 74 -24.38 8.65 -5.43
C ASN A 74 -23.03 8.97 -4.80
N SER A 75 -22.01 9.01 -5.65
CA SER A 75 -20.80 9.68 -5.29
C SER A 75 -21.27 11.09 -5.09
N GLU A 76 -21.35 11.41 -3.83
CA GLU A 76 -21.15 12.76 -3.47
C GLU A 76 -19.66 12.92 -3.69
N LEU A 77 -19.29 13.05 -4.98
CA LEU A 77 -18.11 13.80 -5.24
C LEU A 77 -18.48 15.16 -4.67
N SER A 78 -17.95 15.34 -3.48
CA SER A 78 -18.33 16.35 -2.53
C SER A 78 -17.41 16.13 -1.35
N GLY A 79 -17.00 17.24 -0.78
CA GLY A 79 -15.59 17.24 -0.44
C GLY A 79 -14.71 16.78 -1.63
N ARG A 80 -15.15 17.01 -2.89
CA ARG A 80 -14.34 17.10 -4.12
C ARG A 80 -13.73 15.83 -4.63
N VAL A 81 -14.58 14.87 -4.98
CA VAL A 81 -14.11 13.70 -5.69
C VAL A 81 -13.92 14.01 -7.18
N VAL A 82 -12.90 13.47 -7.85
CA VAL A 82 -12.58 13.84 -9.25
C VAL A 82 -12.02 12.69 -10.06
N MET A 83 -12.71 12.39 -11.15
CA MET A 83 -12.50 11.20 -11.96
C MET A 83 -12.03 11.57 -13.35
N SER A 84 -10.77 11.28 -13.63
CA SER A 84 -10.11 11.66 -14.89
C SER A 84 -10.12 10.53 -15.89
N GLU A 85 -9.77 9.35 -15.41
CA GLU A 85 -9.91 8.11 -16.14
C GLU A 85 -10.31 7.05 -15.18
N GLY A 86 -10.79 5.97 -15.77
CA GLY A 86 -11.05 4.84 -14.98
C GLY A 86 -12.27 5.12 -14.15
N LYS A 87 -12.21 4.89 -12.84
CA LYS A 87 -13.44 4.90 -12.08
C LYS A 87 -13.53 5.46 -10.67
N ILE A 88 -14.20 6.61 -10.51
CA ILE A 88 -14.75 7.14 -9.27
C ILE A 88 -16.20 6.90 -9.09
N GLU A 89 -16.47 6.31 -7.95
CA GLU A 89 -17.75 5.73 -7.68
C GLU A 89 -17.96 5.76 -6.19
N ASP A 90 -19.19 6.01 -5.79
CA ASP A 90 -19.68 5.93 -4.43
C ASP A 90 -18.81 6.64 -3.38
N SER A 91 -18.10 7.65 -3.87
CA SER A 91 -17.04 8.34 -3.17
C SER A 91 -17.54 9.66 -2.77
N THR A 92 -17.89 9.74 -1.50
CA THR A 92 -17.46 10.91 -0.79
C THR A 92 -15.97 10.75 -0.55
N LEU A 93 -15.13 11.69 -0.98
CA LEU A 93 -13.76 11.81 -0.46
C LEU A 93 -13.86 12.51 0.89
N ASN A 94 -14.76 11.91 1.66
CA ASN A 94 -15.41 12.26 2.89
C ASN A 94 -16.50 11.20 3.12
N GLY A 95 -16.12 9.92 3.03
CA GLY A 95 -16.96 8.78 2.73
C GLY A 95 -16.09 7.86 1.89
N LYS A 96 -16.56 7.33 0.78
CA LYS A 96 -15.96 6.10 0.28
C LYS A 96 -15.34 6.11 -1.10
N ILE A 97 -14.03 6.12 -1.11
CA ILE A 97 -13.30 6.50 -2.28
C ILE A 97 -13.00 5.31 -3.15
N SER A 98 -13.02 5.51 -4.45
CA SER A 98 -12.33 4.67 -5.40
C SER A 98 -12.10 5.47 -6.63
N ILE A 99 -10.99 5.20 -7.27
CA ILE A 99 -10.47 5.88 -8.44
C ILE A 99 -9.67 4.74 -9.06
N THR A 100 -9.77 4.45 -10.35
CA THR A 100 -8.92 3.44 -10.99
C THR A 100 -9.02 3.51 -12.50
N GLY A 101 -8.00 4.03 -13.15
CA GLY A 101 -7.66 3.84 -14.55
C GLY A 101 -6.15 3.60 -14.60
N CYS A 102 -5.51 3.76 -15.76
CA CYS A 102 -4.13 4.21 -15.68
C CYS A 102 -4.17 5.53 -14.87
N ASP A 103 -3.39 5.65 -13.78
CA ASP A 103 -3.37 6.82 -12.87
C ASP A 103 -4.64 7.10 -12.03
N CYS A 104 -4.94 6.25 -11.03
CA CYS A 104 -5.81 6.69 -9.94
C CYS A 104 -5.07 7.45 -8.84
N LEU A 105 -5.72 8.44 -8.21
CA LEU A 105 -5.13 9.24 -7.13
C LEU A 105 -6.12 9.47 -6.01
N ILE A 106 -5.92 8.80 -4.87
CA ILE A 106 -6.80 8.88 -3.70
C ILE A 106 -6.05 9.62 -2.58
N LYS A 107 -6.52 10.80 -2.18
CA LYS A 107 -5.69 11.72 -1.37
C LYS A 107 -6.48 12.46 -0.29
N GLY A 108 -5.86 12.61 0.88
CA GLY A 108 -6.35 13.47 1.95
C GLY A 108 -7.65 12.96 2.58
N CYS A 109 -7.83 11.64 2.58
CA CYS A 109 -9.11 11.04 2.89
C CYS A 109 -9.11 10.43 4.28
N SER A 110 -10.19 10.65 5.02
CA SER A 110 -10.55 9.77 6.13
C SER A 110 -11.40 8.63 5.58
N LEU A 111 -10.72 7.62 5.05
CA LEU A 111 -11.32 6.40 4.55
C LEU A 111 -11.66 5.46 5.69
N ARG A 112 -12.84 5.67 6.25
CA ARG A 112 -13.36 4.85 7.36
C ARG A 112 -14.22 3.71 6.82
N VAL A 113 -13.60 2.79 6.09
CA VAL A 113 -14.38 1.81 5.31
C VAL A 113 -13.70 0.45 5.25
N PRO A 114 -14.33 -0.63 5.75
CA PRO A 114 -13.81 -1.98 5.53
C PRO A 114 -13.65 -2.27 4.02
N GLY A 115 -12.45 -2.71 3.61
CA GLY A 115 -12.18 -3.23 2.27
C GLY A 115 -11.94 -2.19 1.18
N PHE A 116 -11.19 -1.11 1.46
CA PHE A 116 -10.75 -0.13 0.44
C PHE A 116 -9.62 -0.71 -0.42
N TYR A 117 -9.77 -0.68 -1.75
CA TYR A 117 -8.90 -1.36 -2.70
C TYR A 117 -8.45 -0.45 -3.86
N ILE A 118 -7.15 -0.45 -4.14
CA ILE A 118 -6.51 0.32 -5.23
C ILE A 118 -5.57 -0.61 -6.00
N THR A 119 -5.57 -0.49 -7.34
CA THR A 119 -4.76 -1.31 -8.26
C THR A 119 -3.65 -0.49 -8.92
N TYR A 120 -3.99 0.64 -9.53
CA TYR A 120 -3.02 1.55 -10.12
C TYR A 120 -3.22 2.92 -9.53
N GLY A 121 -2.26 3.43 -8.77
CA GLY A 121 -2.41 4.78 -8.27
C GLY A 121 -1.60 5.15 -7.06
N LYS A 122 -1.90 6.32 -6.52
CA LYS A 122 -1.17 6.86 -5.38
C LYS A 122 -2.14 7.15 -4.26
N ILE A 123 -1.81 6.68 -3.07
CA ILE A 123 -2.48 7.05 -1.84
C ILE A 123 -1.52 7.89 -1.01
N GLU A 124 -1.93 9.11 -0.68
CA GLU A 124 -1.07 10.03 0.04
C GLU A 124 -1.82 10.71 1.17
N ASN A 125 -1.12 10.91 2.29
CA ASN A 125 -1.59 11.68 3.44
C ASN A 125 -3.02 11.29 3.88
N SER A 126 -3.33 9.99 3.87
CA SER A 126 -4.69 9.50 4.11
C SER A 126 -4.74 8.61 5.34
N ILE A 127 -5.87 8.67 6.05
CA ILE A 127 -6.19 7.71 7.11
C ILE A 127 -7.07 6.67 6.47
N LEU A 128 -6.53 5.47 6.38
CA LEU A 128 -7.20 4.37 5.73
C LEU A 128 -7.49 3.30 6.78
N GLN A 129 -8.73 2.85 6.83
CA GLN A 129 -9.11 1.76 7.71
C GLN A 129 -9.36 0.50 6.90
N ASN A 130 -8.72 -0.62 7.25
CA ASN A 130 -8.86 -1.93 6.59
C ASN A 130 -8.63 -1.89 5.05
N VAL A 131 -7.41 -1.54 4.63
CA VAL A 131 -7.02 -1.45 3.21
C VAL A 131 -6.34 -2.72 2.73
N ASP A 132 -6.75 -3.18 1.57
CA ASP A 132 -6.01 -4.14 0.76
C ASP A 132 -5.59 -3.45 -0.53
N ALA A 133 -4.38 -3.68 -1.03
CA ALA A 133 -3.97 -2.99 -2.25
C ALA A 133 -2.94 -3.78 -3.05
N SER A 134 -3.03 -3.66 -4.37
CA SER A 134 -2.41 -4.56 -5.34
C SER A 134 -1.74 -3.82 -6.51
N ASP A 135 -1.04 -4.57 -7.36
CA ASP A 135 -0.51 -4.14 -8.66
C ASP A 135 0.57 -3.05 -8.60
N PHE A 136 0.27 -1.79 -8.93
CA PHE A 136 1.26 -0.71 -8.92
C PHE A 136 0.70 0.50 -8.20
N PHE A 137 1.04 0.61 -6.92
CA PHE A 137 0.57 1.74 -6.15
C PHE A 137 1.61 2.19 -5.13
N SER A 138 1.59 3.47 -4.81
CA SER A 138 2.46 4.03 -3.77
C SER A 138 1.61 4.56 -2.63
N ILE A 139 1.99 4.21 -1.40
CA ILE A 139 1.44 4.79 -0.18
C ILE A 139 2.51 5.69 0.44
N LYS A 140 2.22 6.97 0.60
CA LYS A 140 3.19 7.90 1.18
C LYS A 140 2.57 8.66 2.34
N LYS A 141 3.32 8.80 3.44
CA LYS A 141 2.92 9.59 4.61
C LYS A 141 1.49 9.28 5.11
N SER A 142 1.08 8.01 5.05
CA SER A 142 -0.30 7.61 5.32
C SER A 142 -0.38 6.63 6.47
N LYS A 143 -1.56 6.56 7.10
CA LYS A 143 -1.81 5.65 8.22
C LYS A 143 -2.83 4.61 7.82
N ILE A 144 -2.45 3.34 7.91
CA ILE A 144 -3.33 2.20 7.66
C ILE A 144 -3.68 1.56 9.01
N GLN A 145 -4.97 1.53 9.33
CA GLN A 145 -5.51 0.91 10.54
C GLN A 145 -6.45 -0.23 10.17
N ALA A 146 -5.95 -1.46 10.19
CA ALA A 146 -6.77 -2.65 9.96
C ALA A 146 -7.14 -3.32 11.28
N GLY A 147 -8.41 -3.67 11.45
CA GLY A 147 -8.89 -4.41 12.63
C GLY A 147 -8.47 -5.89 12.62
N LEU A 148 -8.15 -6.45 11.44
CA LEU A 148 -7.75 -7.84 11.26
C LEU A 148 -6.50 -7.94 10.37
N ASN A 149 -6.66 -7.95 9.04
CA ASN A 149 -5.54 -8.24 8.14
C ASN A 149 -5.23 -7.05 7.23
N VAL A 150 -3.96 -6.89 6.84
CA VAL A 150 -3.54 -6.05 5.71
C VAL A 150 -2.86 -6.93 4.69
N TRP A 151 -3.34 -6.91 3.45
CA TRP A 151 -2.71 -7.63 2.36
C TRP A 151 -2.23 -6.68 1.27
N PHE A 152 -0.90 -6.62 1.10
CA PHE A 152 -0.25 -5.88 0.03
C PHE A 152 0.45 -6.85 -0.93
N SER A 153 0.19 -6.65 -2.21
CA SER A 153 0.76 -7.44 -3.29
C SER A 153 1.07 -6.54 -4.49
N GLY A 154 1.95 -6.97 -5.39
CA GLY A 154 2.40 -6.12 -6.51
C GLY A 154 3.43 -5.07 -6.08
N ARG A 155 3.90 -4.26 -7.02
CA ARG A 155 4.93 -3.23 -6.78
C ARG A 155 4.35 -2.10 -5.94
N LEU A 156 4.41 -2.30 -4.63
CA LEU A 156 4.04 -1.31 -3.63
C LEU A 156 5.28 -0.57 -3.17
N VAL A 157 5.22 0.76 -3.17
CA VAL A 157 6.20 1.60 -2.49
C VAL A 157 5.53 2.31 -1.32
N MET A 158 6.01 2.02 -0.11
CA MET A 158 5.64 2.69 1.12
C MET A 158 6.78 3.57 1.61
N GLU A 159 6.51 4.85 1.80
CA GLU A 159 7.50 5.79 2.31
C GLU A 159 6.89 6.57 3.48
N ALA A 160 7.60 6.60 4.61
CA ALA A 160 7.20 7.30 5.82
C ALA A 160 5.74 7.01 6.24
N SER A 161 5.31 5.74 6.17
CA SER A 161 3.91 5.35 6.39
C SER A 161 3.78 4.28 7.47
N ASP A 162 2.64 4.27 8.15
CA ASP A 162 2.40 3.39 9.29
C ASP A 162 1.31 2.35 9.01
N ILE A 163 1.55 1.10 9.42
CA ILE A 163 0.58 0.01 9.39
C ILE A 163 0.32 -0.50 10.81
N TYR A 164 -0.95 -0.52 11.19
CA TYR A 164 -1.44 -1.16 12.41
C TYR A 164 -2.47 -2.23 12.01
N ALA A 165 -2.16 -3.50 12.23
CA ALA A 165 -3.04 -4.62 11.86
C ALA A 165 -2.93 -5.79 12.86
N HIS A 166 -3.84 -6.76 12.86
CA HIS A 166 -3.64 -8.02 13.60
C HIS A 166 -2.72 -8.96 12.81
N SER A 167 -2.90 -9.11 11.49
CA SER A 167 -1.91 -9.75 10.63
C SER A 167 -1.62 -8.98 9.34
N GLY A 168 -0.45 -9.23 8.74
CA GLY A 168 -0.02 -8.62 7.49
C GLY A 168 0.51 -9.66 6.51
N LYS A 169 0.17 -9.53 5.23
CA LYS A 169 0.87 -10.22 4.14
C LYS A 169 1.45 -9.18 3.20
N LEU A 170 2.77 -9.18 3.02
CA LEU A 170 3.50 -8.15 2.26
C LEU A 170 4.31 -8.80 1.14
N ASN A 171 3.84 -8.67 -0.10
CA ASN A 171 4.51 -9.23 -1.26
C ASN A 171 4.85 -8.10 -2.25
N GLN A 172 6.12 -8.03 -2.69
CA GLN A 172 6.63 -7.00 -3.61
C GLN A 172 6.55 -5.56 -3.05
N VAL A 173 6.72 -5.43 -1.74
CA VAL A 173 6.65 -4.17 -1.02
C VAL A 173 8.05 -3.61 -0.79
N THR A 174 8.26 -2.34 -1.13
CA THR A 174 9.41 -1.56 -0.68
C THR A 174 8.92 -0.59 0.39
N MET A 175 9.58 -0.60 1.53
CA MET A 175 9.29 0.24 2.69
C MET A 175 10.52 1.05 3.04
N GLN A 176 10.33 2.34 3.21
CA GLN A 176 11.38 3.25 3.63
C GLN A 176 10.86 4.11 4.77
N ASN A 177 11.62 4.25 5.86
CA ASN A 177 11.25 5.12 7.00
C ASN A 177 9.86 4.82 7.57
N SER A 178 9.41 3.56 7.49
CA SER A 178 8.02 3.18 7.72
C SER A 178 7.88 2.27 8.94
N LEU A 179 6.70 2.31 9.56
CA LEU A 179 6.36 1.56 10.77
C LEU A 179 5.36 0.45 10.45
N ILE A 180 5.62 -0.78 10.91
CA ILE A 180 4.62 -1.85 10.95
C ILE A 180 4.50 -2.37 12.37
N LYS A 181 3.26 -2.41 12.87
CA LYS A 181 2.91 -3.07 14.13
C LYS A 181 1.79 -4.07 13.89
N THR A 182 2.05 -5.35 14.13
CA THR A 182 1.06 -6.42 13.99
C THR A 182 1.15 -7.52 15.04
N GLU A 183 0.27 -8.51 15.03
CA GLU A 183 0.54 -9.79 15.73
C GLU A 183 1.33 -10.74 14.85
N LYS A 184 1.06 -10.76 13.53
CA LYS A 184 1.76 -11.63 12.57
C LYS A 184 2.06 -10.92 11.25
N VAL A 185 3.27 -11.04 10.70
CA VAL A 185 3.56 -10.63 9.31
C VAL A 185 4.19 -11.77 8.54
N PHE A 186 3.67 -11.97 7.33
CA PHE A 186 4.23 -12.88 6.34
C PHE A 186 4.65 -12.06 5.12
N ALA A 187 5.92 -12.08 4.75
CA ALA A 187 6.38 -11.45 3.53
C ALA A 187 7.10 -12.47 2.67
N PHE A 188 6.50 -12.80 1.54
CA PHE A 188 7.07 -13.76 0.62
C PHE A 188 7.24 -13.12 -0.76
N GLU A 189 8.33 -13.45 -1.44
CA GLU A 189 8.77 -12.87 -2.73
C GLU A 189 9.78 -11.73 -2.62
N LYS A 190 9.34 -10.47 -2.51
CA LYS A 190 10.20 -9.30 -2.43
C LYS A 190 9.70 -8.37 -1.34
N LEU A 191 10.47 -8.19 -0.28
CA LEU A 191 10.26 -7.15 0.72
C LEU A 191 11.56 -6.37 0.87
N THR A 192 11.51 -5.06 0.74
CA THR A 192 12.63 -4.18 1.05
C THR A 192 12.25 -3.32 2.23
N ILE A 193 13.04 -3.30 3.29
CA ILE A 193 12.88 -2.40 4.44
C ILE A 193 14.16 -1.59 4.57
N GLU A 194 14.02 -0.27 4.44
CA GLU A 194 15.08 0.71 4.60
C GLU A 194 14.71 1.64 5.77
N ASN A 195 15.60 1.74 6.77
CA ASN A 195 15.47 2.67 7.91
C ASN A 195 14.08 2.65 8.61
N GLY A 196 13.50 1.48 8.86
CA GLY A 196 12.11 1.33 9.35
C GLY A 196 11.98 0.58 10.68
N PHE A 197 10.80 0.58 11.26
CA PHE A 197 10.51 -0.22 12.45
C PHE A 197 9.45 -1.26 12.14
N LEU A 198 9.70 -2.50 12.53
CA LEU A 198 8.76 -3.61 12.35
C LEU A 198 8.63 -4.38 13.66
N SER A 199 7.41 -4.49 14.17
CA SER A 199 7.12 -5.31 15.33
C SER A 199 5.95 -6.24 15.06
N ALA A 200 6.13 -7.53 15.35
CA ALA A 200 5.04 -8.47 15.45
C ALA A 200 5.01 -9.17 16.80
N GLU A 201 3.84 -9.20 17.43
CA GLU A 201 3.69 -9.79 18.77
C GLU A 201 3.95 -11.31 18.78
N LYS A 202 3.63 -12.03 17.70
CA LYS A 202 3.73 -13.49 17.64
C LYS A 202 4.70 -13.99 16.58
N GLU A 203 4.58 -13.53 15.34
CA GLU A 203 5.26 -14.21 14.22
C GLU A 203 5.65 -13.26 13.09
N LEU A 204 6.91 -13.33 12.67
CA LEU A 204 7.47 -12.72 11.47
C LEU A 204 8.04 -13.84 10.60
N SER A 205 7.59 -13.95 9.37
CA SER A 205 8.13 -14.92 8.42
C SER A 205 8.39 -14.24 7.08
N PHE A 206 9.66 -14.20 6.71
CA PHE A 206 10.21 -13.47 5.59
C PHE A 206 10.99 -14.43 4.68
N GLY A 207 10.67 -14.50 3.39
CA GLY A 207 11.44 -15.33 2.47
C GLY A 207 10.89 -15.50 1.06
N THR A 208 11.30 -16.57 0.39
CA THR A 208 10.84 -16.91 -0.96
C THR A 208 9.94 -18.15 -0.95
N TRP A 209 8.87 -18.14 -1.75
CA TRP A 209 8.09 -19.35 -1.98
C TRP A 209 8.95 -20.38 -2.72
N ASN A 210 8.94 -21.61 -2.22
CA ASN A 210 9.60 -22.81 -2.75
C ASN A 210 11.07 -23.07 -2.38
N ASN A 211 11.65 -22.40 -1.37
CA ASN A 211 13.05 -22.64 -0.97
C ASN A 211 14.02 -22.63 -2.19
N SER A 212 13.68 -21.91 -3.27
CA SER A 212 14.48 -21.92 -4.48
C SER A 212 15.67 -21.01 -4.24
N ILE A 213 16.78 -21.62 -3.83
CA ILE A 213 18.05 -20.96 -3.49
C ILE A 213 18.60 -20.11 -4.66
N ASP A 214 18.14 -20.38 -5.89
CA ASP A 214 18.59 -19.71 -7.12
C ASP A 214 17.89 -18.39 -7.48
N LYS A 215 16.98 -17.88 -6.64
CA LYS A 215 16.30 -16.60 -6.87
C LYS A 215 16.84 -15.54 -5.92
N LYS A 216 17.02 -14.32 -6.45
CA LYS A 216 17.42 -13.09 -5.74
C LYS A 216 16.85 -13.01 -4.32
N PRO A 217 17.57 -12.40 -3.35
CA PRO A 217 17.13 -12.34 -1.97
C PRO A 217 15.69 -11.88 -1.88
N GLY A 218 14.89 -12.68 -1.19
CA GLY A 218 13.46 -12.44 -1.10
C GLY A 218 13.14 -11.28 -0.18
N VAL A 219 14.02 -11.00 0.79
CA VAL A 219 13.90 -9.87 1.70
C VAL A 219 15.22 -9.14 1.84
N THR A 220 15.19 -7.82 1.79
CA THR A 220 16.33 -6.93 2.02
C THR A 220 15.98 -6.00 3.17
N ILE A 221 16.82 -5.98 4.20
CA ILE A 221 16.70 -5.16 5.39
C ILE A 221 17.99 -4.37 5.51
N SER A 222 17.93 -3.04 5.48
CA SER A 222 19.12 -2.19 5.55
C SER A 222 18.85 -0.92 6.33
N GLY A 223 19.62 -0.67 7.38
CA GLY A 223 19.56 0.56 8.18
C GLY A 223 20.77 1.45 7.96
N ILE A 224 20.67 2.74 8.20
CA ILE A 224 21.85 3.64 8.21
C ILE A 224 22.17 4.11 9.63
N GLU A 225 23.40 4.54 9.87
CA GLU A 225 23.78 5.04 11.19
C GLU A 225 22.88 6.22 11.60
N GLY A 226 22.35 6.17 12.83
CA GLY A 226 21.33 7.12 13.32
C GLY A 226 19.89 6.76 12.96
N GLU A 227 19.65 5.90 11.96
CA GLU A 227 18.33 5.45 11.52
C GLU A 227 18.31 3.92 11.30
N PRO A 228 18.43 3.13 12.39
CA PRO A 228 18.45 1.68 12.28
C PRO A 228 17.11 1.13 11.78
N VAL A 229 17.17 0.04 11.00
CA VAL A 229 15.99 -0.82 10.88
C VAL A 229 15.88 -1.62 12.16
N VAL A 230 14.74 -1.58 12.83
CA VAL A 230 14.55 -2.32 14.07
C VAL A 230 13.40 -3.32 13.92
N ILE A 231 13.71 -4.61 14.12
CA ILE A 231 12.75 -5.71 13.99
C ILE A 231 12.63 -6.46 15.31
N TYR A 232 11.41 -6.52 15.85
CA TYR A 232 11.09 -7.27 17.06
C TYR A 232 9.96 -8.26 16.80
N GLY A 233 10.13 -9.50 17.28
CA GLY A 233 9.01 -10.44 17.33
C GLY A 233 9.28 -11.68 18.17
N GLU A 234 8.21 -12.35 18.60
CA GLU A 234 8.34 -13.57 19.40
C GLU A 234 8.97 -14.70 18.59
N ARG A 235 8.56 -14.90 17.33
CA ARG A 235 9.21 -15.81 16.38
C ARG A 235 9.52 -15.07 15.09
N ILE A 236 10.76 -15.14 14.64
CA ILE A 236 11.25 -14.48 13.42
C ILE A 236 11.89 -15.54 12.55
N SER A 237 11.44 -15.69 11.30
CA SER A 237 12.04 -16.55 10.30
C SER A 237 12.48 -15.71 9.11
N LEU A 238 13.79 -15.74 8.81
CA LEU A 238 14.40 -15.09 7.65
C LEU A 238 14.95 -16.17 6.72
N ILE A 239 14.46 -16.26 5.51
CA ILE A 239 14.90 -17.24 4.51
C ILE A 239 15.36 -16.47 3.27
N SER A 240 16.55 -16.77 2.75
CA SER A 240 17.08 -16.12 1.54
C SER A 240 17.05 -14.59 1.64
N SER A 241 17.52 -14.04 2.76
CA SER A 241 17.42 -12.62 3.10
C SER A 241 18.79 -11.94 3.14
N THR A 242 18.80 -10.61 2.98
CA THR A 242 19.96 -9.77 3.24
C THR A 242 19.63 -8.81 4.36
N VAL A 243 20.46 -8.78 5.39
CA VAL A 243 20.40 -7.85 6.52
C VAL A 243 21.71 -7.07 6.55
N SER A 244 21.66 -5.76 6.41
CA SER A 244 22.87 -4.94 6.39
C SER A 244 22.67 -3.60 7.10
N GLY A 245 23.72 -2.78 7.08
CA GLY A 245 23.73 -1.47 7.70
C GLY A 245 23.60 -1.53 9.22
N SER A 246 22.87 -0.61 9.82
CA SER A 246 22.62 -0.54 11.27
C SER A 246 21.39 -1.34 11.72
N ALA A 247 20.96 -2.36 10.97
CA ALA A 247 19.76 -3.13 11.28
C ALA A 247 19.90 -3.91 12.59
N VAL A 248 18.88 -3.85 13.46
CA VAL A 248 18.80 -4.56 14.73
C VAL A 248 17.59 -5.50 14.71
N ILE A 249 17.81 -6.81 14.88
CA ILE A 249 16.75 -7.83 14.89
C ILE A 249 16.79 -8.56 16.23
N SER A 250 15.67 -8.71 16.92
CA SER A 250 15.61 -9.42 18.20
C SER A 250 14.36 -10.28 18.39
N GLY A 251 14.54 -11.50 18.89
CA GLY A 251 13.45 -12.47 19.06
C GLY A 251 13.92 -13.91 19.20
N HIS A 252 13.01 -14.89 18.98
CA HIS A 252 13.40 -16.25 18.63
C HIS A 252 13.61 -16.30 17.11
N ILE A 253 14.85 -16.46 16.64
CA ILE A 253 15.22 -16.14 15.26
C ILE A 253 15.76 -17.37 14.53
N ASP A 254 15.09 -17.78 13.45
CA ASP A 254 15.56 -18.78 12.51
C ASP A 254 15.98 -18.08 11.20
N ILE A 255 17.28 -18.04 10.92
CA ILE A 255 17.84 -17.45 9.70
C ILE A 255 18.46 -18.55 8.84
N THR A 256 18.00 -18.66 7.59
CA THR A 256 18.51 -19.65 6.63
C THR A 256 18.90 -19.01 5.30
N HIS A 257 19.99 -19.46 4.68
CA HIS A 257 20.43 -19.02 3.35
C HIS A 257 20.56 -17.49 3.20
N SER A 258 21.00 -16.79 4.24
CA SER A 258 20.95 -15.32 4.32
C SER A 258 22.33 -14.68 4.47
N SER A 259 22.41 -13.39 4.19
CA SER A 259 23.61 -12.57 4.36
C SER A 259 23.36 -11.53 5.44
N ILE A 260 24.31 -11.37 6.36
CA ILE A 260 24.29 -10.38 7.44
C ILE A 260 25.60 -9.60 7.33
N SER A 261 25.56 -8.28 7.19
CA SER A 261 26.77 -7.47 6.95
C SER A 261 26.71 -6.10 7.62
N GLU A 262 27.75 -5.30 7.41
CA GLU A 262 27.97 -3.96 7.92
C GLU A 262 27.89 -3.91 9.45
N MET A 263 26.99 -3.12 10.04
CA MET A 263 26.85 -2.96 11.50
C MET A 263 25.60 -3.69 12.03
N ALA A 264 25.09 -4.68 11.29
CA ALA A 264 23.83 -5.33 11.62
C ALA A 264 23.97 -6.14 12.91
N SER A 265 22.97 -6.08 13.77
CA SER A 265 22.96 -6.75 15.08
C SER A 265 21.77 -7.69 15.20
N ILE A 266 22.04 -8.96 15.44
CA ILE A 266 21.03 -10.02 15.64
C ILE A 266 21.09 -10.49 17.10
N ASN A 267 20.05 -10.19 17.87
CA ASN A 267 19.93 -10.53 19.28
C ASN A 267 18.95 -11.71 19.45
N MET A 268 19.49 -12.91 19.49
CA MET A 268 18.76 -14.17 19.52
C MET A 268 18.46 -14.59 20.96
N LYS A 269 17.19 -14.89 21.25
CA LYS A 269 16.83 -15.60 22.49
C LYS A 269 16.93 -17.12 22.33
N LYS A 270 16.57 -17.61 21.14
CA LYS A 270 16.75 -19.00 20.67
C LYS A 270 16.59 -19.03 19.16
N GLY A 271 17.00 -20.12 18.50
CA GLY A 271 16.75 -20.36 17.09
C GLY A 271 17.99 -20.83 16.35
N VAL A 272 17.94 -20.80 15.02
CA VAL A 272 18.89 -21.49 14.15
C VAL A 272 19.48 -20.55 13.09
N LEU A 273 20.79 -20.68 12.82
CA LEU A 273 21.47 -20.02 11.71
C LEU A 273 22.06 -21.08 10.76
N GLN A 274 21.47 -21.23 9.58
CA GLN A 274 21.91 -22.22 8.60
C GLN A 274 22.27 -21.55 7.27
N HIS A 275 23.39 -21.95 6.66
CA HIS A 275 23.81 -21.47 5.35
C HIS A 275 23.89 -19.94 5.28
N CYS A 276 24.38 -19.30 6.35
CA CYS A 276 24.46 -17.84 6.42
C CYS A 276 25.90 -17.34 6.24
N THR A 277 26.02 -16.16 5.65
CA THR A 277 27.29 -15.42 5.58
C THR A 277 27.17 -14.20 6.47
N VAL A 278 28.10 -14.02 7.41
CA VAL A 278 28.20 -12.85 8.28
C VAL A 278 29.52 -12.16 7.99
N THR A 279 29.47 -10.87 7.64
CA THR A 279 30.66 -10.12 7.25
C THR A 279 30.76 -8.78 7.94
N GLU A 280 31.94 -8.16 7.83
CA GLU A 280 32.22 -6.80 8.32
C GLU A 280 32.08 -6.73 9.85
N MET A 281 31.27 -5.82 10.38
CA MET A 281 31.09 -5.56 11.81
C MET A 281 29.74 -6.11 12.33
N ALA A 282 29.12 -7.02 11.57
CA ALA A 282 27.86 -7.60 11.98
C ALA A 282 28.06 -8.41 13.27
N SER A 283 27.07 -8.35 14.16
CA SER A 283 27.08 -9.00 15.46
C SER A 283 25.90 -9.95 15.60
N ILE A 284 26.16 -11.10 16.22
CA ILE A 284 25.12 -12.04 16.62
C ILE A 284 25.36 -12.37 18.10
N VAL A 285 24.37 -12.04 18.93
CA VAL A 285 24.39 -12.27 20.37
C VAL A 285 23.27 -13.21 20.72
N GLN A 286 23.55 -14.23 21.54
CA GLN A 286 22.53 -15.17 22.01
C GLN A 286 22.37 -15.20 23.53
N GLU A 287 21.13 -15.22 24.01
CA GLU A 287 20.80 -15.45 25.43
C GLU A 287 20.85 -16.97 25.76
N THR A 288 22.06 -17.46 26.03
CA THR A 288 22.59 -18.68 26.70
C THR A 288 21.79 -19.97 27.05
N ASP A 289 20.46 -20.12 26.87
CA ASP A 289 19.73 -21.32 27.38
C ASP A 289 19.10 -22.25 26.31
N ALA A 290 19.37 -22.08 25.02
CA ALA A 290 18.71 -22.85 23.95
C ALA A 290 19.65 -23.40 22.86
N GLU A 291 19.23 -24.52 22.25
CA GLU A 291 19.93 -25.27 21.20
C GLU A 291 20.21 -24.39 19.97
N VAL A 292 21.49 -24.23 19.61
CA VAL A 292 21.96 -23.48 18.45
C VAL A 292 22.50 -24.45 17.44
N VAL A 293 21.91 -24.47 16.26
CA VAL A 293 22.48 -25.16 15.11
C VAL A 293 23.09 -24.09 14.20
N LEU A 294 24.41 -23.91 14.30
CA LEU A 294 25.19 -23.15 13.32
C LEU A 294 25.67 -24.12 12.25
N GLU A 295 25.04 -24.13 11.07
CA GLU A 295 25.48 -24.97 9.96
C GLU A 295 25.97 -24.11 8.80
N LYS A 296 27.23 -24.33 8.39
CA LYS A 296 27.85 -23.65 7.23
C LYS A 296 27.82 -22.11 7.35
N LEU A 297 28.12 -21.61 8.54
CA LEU A 297 28.29 -20.18 8.82
C LEU A 297 29.66 -19.71 8.31
N VAL A 298 29.70 -18.65 7.51
CA VAL A 298 30.95 -18.00 7.06
C VAL A 298 31.08 -16.68 7.79
N LEU A 299 32.12 -16.51 8.61
CA LEU A 299 32.43 -15.27 9.34
C LEU A 299 33.66 -14.60 8.72
N ASN A 300 33.57 -13.34 8.29
CA ASN A 300 34.68 -12.59 7.70
C ASN A 300 34.74 -11.14 8.23
N GLY A 301 35.92 -10.67 8.69
CA GLY A 301 36.11 -9.28 9.16
C GLY A 301 36.28 -9.19 10.68
N GLU A 302 35.82 -8.09 11.28
CA GLU A 302 35.76 -7.88 12.73
C GLU A 302 34.42 -8.38 13.30
N THR A 303 33.98 -9.55 12.84
CA THR A 303 32.68 -10.12 13.19
C THR A 303 32.71 -10.72 14.59
N PHE A 304 31.75 -10.36 15.45
CA PHE A 304 31.64 -10.83 16.83
C PHE A 304 30.44 -11.75 17.01
N TYR A 305 30.70 -12.97 17.53
CA TYR A 305 29.69 -13.95 17.92
C TYR A 305 29.87 -14.28 19.40
N GLU A 306 28.85 -14.04 20.21
CA GLU A 306 28.86 -14.29 21.66
C GLU A 306 27.67 -15.19 22.05
N CYS A 307 27.98 -16.32 22.70
CA CYS A 307 27.02 -17.28 23.26
C CYS A 307 26.84 -17.06 24.76
#